data_AF-A0A813IMF9-F1
#
_entry.id   AF-A0A813IMF9-F1
#
_cell.length_a   1.000
_cell.length_b   1.000
_cell.length_c   1.000
_cell.angle_alpha   90.00
_cell.angle_beta   90.00
_cell.angle_gamma   90.00
#
_symmetry.space_group_name_H-M   'P 1'
#
loop_
_entity.id
_entity.type
_entity.pdbx_description
1 polymer ?
#
loop_
_entity_poly.entity_id
_entity_poly.type
_entity_poly.pdbx_seq_one_letter_code
_entity_poly.pdbx_strand_id
1 'polypeptide(L)'
;MALNPDDECLIAFNVGGPVLYHKRIIGGHIENTEYMVISPDLDVYGEDLVVGVDVASVRFLAPGGGLPVGILAADVYDFDPLTPAERQRLLRDAAVLTQQERGRRGLPVAGGAAPGGGGVGPPGFPPPAPPGLPPGGIVAQALAARVGVNAAPGPPGHAAGAGAGVAGGGLIGAALGALPAPRVWIFSESRGHVVLGDEVNITGYTHQVLGDRGVIEYRGTHVSIRSIIKATVNPDHKGIADNQVDERVCPLHLDSGGRRNYDFRDQVISMTPPRYTDWPIIGPTTVVWLLTYMYKNGGCPNTFHQRWMTDVRLDYSTNGTSEHLLLCRVFEILLSYDGVNLSRCAGAELISRKIQMIHERWKHKLPNFNPINNSNNNSKNQTIMMRTIPICCWGPVRRVAMLVFVLTCRFGWAPNSPRRRWHPKKGAKLVKSVALVEVSLRRRSEEVRGPPRARWISLFGAQPLWWLPVLFSQHDSSA
;
A
#
# COMPACT_ATOMS: atom_id res chain seq x y z
N MET A 1 -34.22 15.15 5.18
CA MET A 1 -35.26 14.12 5.32
C MET A 1 -34.62 12.97 6.08
N ALA A 2 -35.20 12.53 7.19
CA ALA A 2 -34.67 11.36 7.91
C ALA A 2 -35.09 10.11 7.11
N LEU A 3 -34.12 9.27 6.78
CA LEU A 3 -34.38 8.00 6.11
C LEU A 3 -34.74 6.96 7.16
N ASN A 4 -35.75 6.15 6.86
CA ASN A 4 -36.13 5.03 7.70
C ASN A 4 -35.22 3.83 7.39
N PRO A 5 -35.02 2.92 8.36
CA PRO A 5 -34.49 1.60 8.06
C PRO A 5 -35.35 0.94 6.98
N ASP A 6 -34.69 0.24 6.05
CA ASP A 6 -35.27 -0.40 4.86
C ASP A 6 -35.58 0.52 3.66
N ASP A 7 -35.39 1.85 3.79
CA ASP A 7 -35.41 2.74 2.63
C ASP A 7 -34.23 2.41 1.69
N GLU A 8 -34.42 2.62 0.39
CA GLU A 8 -33.40 2.38 -0.63
C GLU A 8 -32.93 3.69 -1.27
N CYS A 9 -31.62 3.79 -1.54
CA CYS A 9 -31.06 4.90 -2.28
C CYS A 9 -30.06 4.45 -3.34
N LEU A 10 -29.85 5.30 -4.34
CA LEU A 10 -28.83 5.18 -5.37
C LEU A 10 -27.76 6.24 -5.13
N ILE A 11 -26.50 5.82 -5.14
CA ILE A 11 -25.34 6.69 -4.97
C ILE A 11 -24.48 6.61 -6.23
N ALA A 12 -24.23 7.75 -6.88
CA ALA A 12 -23.25 7.84 -7.94
C ALA A 12 -21.96 8.46 -7.40
N PHE A 13 -20.82 7.81 -7.65
CA PHE A 13 -19.51 8.29 -7.23
C PHE A 13 -18.80 9.08 -8.33
N ASN A 14 -17.91 10.00 -7.94
CA ASN A 14 -17.13 10.84 -8.83
C ASN A 14 -15.77 10.16 -9.19
N VAL A 15 -15.83 9.01 -9.84
CA VAL A 15 -14.63 8.20 -10.15
C VAL A 15 -14.02 8.46 -11.54
N GLY A 16 -14.66 9.31 -12.35
CA GLY A 16 -14.27 9.56 -13.75
C GLY A 16 -14.60 8.36 -14.64
N GLY A 17 -15.59 8.50 -15.51
CA GLY A 17 -16.09 7.42 -16.37
C GLY A 17 -17.59 7.53 -16.62
N PRO A 18 -18.22 6.51 -17.23
CA PRO A 18 -19.67 6.38 -17.26
C PRO A 18 -20.25 6.45 -15.84
N VAL A 19 -21.39 7.10 -15.68
CA VAL A 19 -22.05 7.22 -14.37
C VAL A 19 -22.63 5.87 -14.00
N LEU A 20 -22.15 5.30 -12.90
CA LEU A 20 -22.69 4.07 -12.31
C LEU A 20 -23.32 4.40 -10.96
N TYR A 21 -24.59 4.04 -10.80
CA TYR A 21 -25.35 4.22 -9.57
C TYR A 21 -25.29 2.95 -8.74
N HIS A 22 -24.69 3.00 -7.56
CA HIS A 22 -24.71 1.88 -6.64
C HIS A 22 -25.94 1.97 -5.74
N LYS A 23 -26.74 0.91 -5.71
CA LYS A 23 -27.88 0.84 -4.79
C LYS A 23 -27.40 0.57 -3.36
N ARG A 24 -28.11 1.12 -2.39
CA ARG A 24 -27.91 0.92 -0.96
C ARG A 24 -29.25 0.70 -0.28
N ILE A 25 -29.26 -0.18 0.71
CA ILE A 25 -30.38 -0.30 1.66
C ILE A 25 -29.95 0.38 2.96
N ILE A 26 -30.79 1.26 3.51
CA ILE A 26 -30.52 1.98 4.75
C ILE A 26 -30.77 1.03 5.94
N GLY A 27 -29.72 0.77 6.72
CA GLY A 27 -29.79 -0.07 7.92
C GLY A 27 -30.07 0.72 9.20
N GLY A 28 -29.64 1.98 9.29
CA GLY A 28 -29.91 2.84 10.44
C GLY A 28 -29.16 4.17 10.41
N HIS A 29 -29.66 5.16 11.13
CA HIS A 29 -29.03 6.49 11.23
C HIS A 29 -27.96 6.53 12.33
N ILE A 30 -26.76 7.00 12.00
CA ILE A 30 -25.67 7.16 12.98
C ILE A 30 -25.69 8.59 13.53
N GLU A 31 -25.39 9.58 12.69
CA GLU A 31 -25.39 11.00 13.04
C GLU A 31 -25.46 11.84 11.78
N ASN A 32 -26.09 13.03 11.83
CA ASN A 32 -26.14 13.98 10.72
C ASN A 32 -26.60 13.30 9.41
N THR A 33 -25.69 13.14 8.45
CA THR A 33 -25.89 12.54 7.14
C THR A 33 -25.24 11.16 6.98
N GLU A 34 -24.65 10.63 8.05
CA GLU A 34 -24.02 9.32 8.08
C GLU A 34 -25.03 8.25 8.49
N TYR A 35 -25.12 7.22 7.66
CA TYR A 35 -26.01 6.09 7.85
C TYR A 35 -25.22 4.78 7.79
N MET A 36 -25.67 3.78 8.53
CA MET A 36 -25.26 2.40 8.27
C MET A 36 -26.01 1.94 7.03
N VAL A 37 -25.27 1.51 6.01
CA VAL A 37 -25.81 1.08 4.73
C VAL A 37 -25.40 -0.36 4.43
N ILE A 38 -26.20 -1.02 3.59
CA ILE A 38 -25.91 -2.34 3.05
C ILE A 38 -25.60 -2.17 1.56
N SER A 39 -24.47 -2.71 1.09
CA SER A 39 -24.06 -2.67 -0.32
C SER A 39 -24.62 -3.86 -1.12
N PRO A 40 -24.63 -3.80 -2.47
CA PRO A 40 -25.02 -4.92 -3.32
C PRO A 40 -24.19 -6.19 -3.10
N ASP A 41 -22.94 -6.02 -2.65
CA ASP A 41 -22.01 -7.10 -2.28
C ASP A 41 -22.30 -7.68 -0.87
N LEU A 42 -23.39 -7.23 -0.23
CA LEU A 42 -23.86 -7.62 1.10
C LEU A 42 -22.96 -7.21 2.26
N ASP A 43 -22.08 -6.23 2.05
CA ASP A 43 -21.29 -5.61 3.11
C ASP A 43 -22.14 -4.60 3.89
N VAL A 44 -21.85 -4.47 5.19
CA VAL A 44 -22.52 -3.52 6.09
C VAL A 44 -21.50 -2.56 6.69
N TYR A 45 -21.62 -1.26 6.40
CA TYR A 45 -20.67 -0.25 6.86
C TYR A 45 -21.32 1.15 6.94
N GLY A 46 -20.66 2.08 7.64
CA GLY A 46 -21.09 3.47 7.74
C GLY A 46 -20.70 4.27 6.48
N GLU A 47 -21.67 4.97 5.88
CA GLU A 47 -21.48 5.78 4.68
C GLU A 47 -22.12 7.17 4.87
N ASP A 48 -21.41 8.23 4.47
CA ASP A 48 -21.91 9.60 4.53
C ASP A 48 -22.69 9.93 3.25
N LEU A 49 -24.01 10.17 3.39
CA LEU A 49 -24.91 10.40 2.27
C LEU A 49 -24.97 11.89 1.89
N VAL A 50 -23.81 12.54 1.79
CA VAL A 50 -23.65 13.94 1.36
C VAL A 50 -23.05 13.99 -0.03
N VAL A 51 -23.67 14.77 -0.91
CA VAL A 51 -23.09 15.10 -2.22
C VAL A 51 -21.85 15.97 -2.00
N GLY A 52 -20.71 15.52 -2.54
CA GLY A 52 -19.41 16.12 -2.26
C GLY A 52 -18.36 15.77 -3.31
N VAL A 53 -17.11 15.71 -2.89
CA VAL A 53 -15.98 15.43 -3.79
C VAL A 53 -16.08 14.01 -4.36
N ASP A 54 -16.43 13.04 -3.51
CA ASP A 54 -16.45 11.62 -3.86
C ASP A 54 -17.84 11.13 -4.31
N VAL A 55 -18.92 11.76 -3.81
CA VAL A 55 -20.31 11.41 -4.14
C VAL A 55 -20.89 12.48 -5.07
N ALA A 56 -21.11 12.11 -6.33
CA ALA A 56 -21.66 13.00 -7.35
C ALA A 56 -23.18 13.23 -7.16
N SER A 57 -23.92 12.20 -6.76
CA SER A 57 -25.35 12.35 -6.45
C SER A 57 -25.89 11.23 -5.56
N VAL A 58 -26.90 11.57 -4.76
CA VAL A 58 -27.73 10.63 -4.01
C VAL A 58 -29.18 10.77 -4.50
N ARG A 59 -29.86 9.66 -4.75
CA ARG A 59 -31.26 9.60 -5.21
C ARG A 59 -32.01 8.53 -4.44
N PHE A 60 -33.10 8.91 -3.77
CA PHE A 60 -33.93 7.97 -3.03
C PHE A 60 -34.94 7.29 -3.95
N LEU A 61 -35.13 5.98 -3.80
CA LEU A 61 -36.15 5.26 -4.56
C LEU A 61 -37.52 5.52 -3.92
N ALA A 62 -38.56 5.52 -4.76
CA ALA A 62 -39.93 5.56 -4.26
C ALA A 62 -40.27 4.24 -3.54
N PRO A 63 -41.24 4.23 -2.60
CA PRO A 63 -41.76 2.99 -2.04
C PRO A 63 -42.16 2.01 -3.15
N GLY A 64 -41.59 0.81 -3.16
CA GLY A 64 -41.76 -0.18 -4.22
C GLY A 64 -40.60 -0.29 -5.22
N GLY A 65 -39.52 0.49 -5.05
CA GLY A 65 -38.25 0.26 -5.77
C GLY A 65 -38.23 0.80 -7.21
N GLY A 66 -39.16 1.68 -7.58
CA GLY A 66 -39.14 2.32 -8.90
C GLY A 66 -37.92 3.24 -9.07
N LEU A 67 -37.22 3.13 -10.21
CA LEU A 67 -36.07 3.97 -10.52
C LEU A 67 -36.49 5.43 -10.77
N PRO A 68 -35.76 6.42 -10.22
CA PRO A 68 -35.98 7.83 -10.54
C PRO A 68 -35.85 8.15 -12.03
N VAL A 69 -36.60 9.15 -12.49
CA VAL A 69 -36.56 9.61 -13.90
C VAL A 69 -35.13 9.97 -14.30
N GLY A 70 -34.69 9.46 -15.46
CA GLY A 70 -33.38 9.75 -16.04
C GLY A 70 -32.27 8.77 -15.64
N ILE A 71 -32.57 7.77 -14.81
CA ILE A 71 -31.63 6.68 -14.49
C ILE A 71 -32.05 5.43 -15.26
N LEU A 72 -31.15 4.93 -16.12
CA LEU A 72 -31.38 3.68 -16.84
C LEU A 72 -31.08 2.50 -15.92
N ALA A 73 -31.83 1.41 -16.05
CA ALA A 73 -31.59 0.20 -15.27
C ALA A 73 -30.20 -0.40 -15.52
N ALA A 74 -29.64 -0.21 -16.72
CA ALA A 74 -28.29 -0.66 -17.07
C ALA A 74 -27.18 0.12 -16.35
N ASP A 75 -27.47 1.33 -15.85
CA ASP A 75 -26.52 2.18 -15.14
C ASP A 75 -26.59 1.96 -13.62
N VAL A 76 -27.33 0.96 -13.15
CA VAL A 76 -27.51 0.66 -11.72
C VAL A 76 -26.78 -0.63 -11.37
N TYR A 77 -25.83 -0.54 -10.44
CA TYR A 77 -25.29 -1.68 -9.72
C TYR A 77 -26.26 -2.03 -8.58
N ASP A 78 -27.22 -2.91 -8.90
CA ASP A 78 -28.26 -3.42 -8.00
C ASP A 78 -27.80 -4.71 -7.28
N PHE A 79 -28.55 -5.13 -6.28
CA PHE A 79 -28.39 -6.39 -5.57
C PHE A 79 -28.78 -7.56 -6.48
N ASP A 80 -28.13 -8.70 -6.26
CA ASP A 80 -28.73 -9.98 -6.64
C ASP A 80 -30.08 -10.15 -5.92
N PRO A 81 -31.06 -10.89 -6.50
CA PRO A 81 -32.36 -11.07 -5.88
C PRO A 81 -32.27 -11.61 -4.43
N LEU A 82 -32.56 -10.74 -3.46
CA LEU A 82 -32.55 -11.08 -2.04
C LEU A 82 -33.87 -11.69 -1.62
N THR A 83 -33.82 -12.78 -0.85
CA THR A 83 -35.03 -13.27 -0.18
C THR A 83 -35.46 -12.32 0.94
N PRO A 84 -36.76 -12.24 1.28
CA PRO A 84 -37.22 -11.41 2.40
C PRO A 84 -36.53 -11.76 3.74
N ALA A 85 -36.17 -13.04 3.93
CA ALA A 85 -35.48 -13.51 5.13
C ALA A 85 -34.02 -13.00 5.20
N GLU A 86 -33.30 -13.00 4.08
CA GLU A 86 -31.95 -12.46 3.98
C GLU A 86 -31.93 -10.95 4.18
N ARG A 87 -32.85 -10.23 3.52
CA ARG A 87 -33.01 -8.78 3.69
C ARG A 87 -33.26 -8.43 5.16
N GLN A 88 -34.16 -9.14 5.83
CA GLN A 88 -34.44 -8.94 7.25
C GLN A 88 -33.23 -9.28 8.15
N ARG A 89 -32.41 -10.26 7.78
CA ARG A 89 -31.17 -10.59 8.50
C ARG A 89 -30.17 -9.43 8.38
N LEU A 90 -29.92 -8.93 7.18
CA LEU A 90 -28.99 -7.83 6.94
C LEU A 90 -29.41 -6.54 7.67
N LEU A 91 -30.71 -6.23 7.69
CA LEU A 91 -31.24 -5.09 8.44
C LEU A 91 -31.02 -5.22 9.95
N ARG A 92 -31.16 -6.42 10.52
CA ARG A 92 -30.85 -6.66 11.94
C ARG A 92 -29.37 -6.48 12.24
N ASP A 93 -28.50 -7.02 11.37
CA ASP A 93 -27.05 -6.90 11.53
C ASP A 93 -26.63 -5.41 11.44
N ALA A 94 -27.19 -4.67 10.48
CA ALA A 94 -26.96 -3.23 10.34
C ALA A 94 -27.49 -2.41 11.53
N ALA A 95 -28.65 -2.77 12.10
CA ALA A 95 -29.18 -2.12 13.29
C ALA A 95 -28.25 -2.32 14.51
N VAL A 96 -27.71 -3.52 14.72
CA VAL A 96 -26.74 -3.81 15.79
C VAL A 96 -25.47 -2.97 15.60
N LEU A 97 -24.91 -2.94 14.39
CA LEU A 97 -23.72 -2.15 14.07
C LEU A 97 -23.97 -0.64 14.24
N THR A 98 -25.15 -0.16 13.87
CA THR A 98 -25.56 1.23 14.09
C THR A 98 -25.52 1.60 15.57
N GLN A 99 -26.08 0.74 16.44
CA GLN A 99 -26.07 0.97 17.89
C GLN A 99 -24.66 0.94 18.48
N GLN A 100 -23.82 -0.01 18.04
CA GLN A 100 -22.43 -0.09 18.45
C GLN A 100 -21.64 1.17 18.07
N GLU A 101 -21.82 1.66 16.84
CA GLU A 101 -21.11 2.84 16.35
C GLU A 101 -21.58 4.12 17.05
N ARG A 102 -22.90 4.27 17.28
CA ARG A 102 -23.43 5.35 18.10
C ARG A 102 -22.89 5.32 19.52
N GLY A 103 -22.86 4.13 20.15
CA GLY A 103 -22.29 3.94 21.49
C GLY A 103 -20.80 4.31 21.54
N ARG A 104 -20.02 3.92 20.52
CA ARG A 104 -18.60 4.26 20.39
C ARG A 104 -18.36 5.77 20.30
N ARG A 105 -19.29 6.51 19.68
CA ARG A 105 -19.26 7.98 19.55
C ARG A 105 -19.91 8.73 20.72
N GLY A 106 -20.46 8.01 21.70
CA GLY A 106 -21.20 8.62 22.81
C GLY A 106 -22.52 9.27 22.39
N LEU A 107 -23.06 8.88 21.22
CA LEU A 107 -24.36 9.34 20.74
C LEU A 107 -25.48 8.57 21.46
N PRO A 108 -26.64 9.22 21.72
CA PRO A 108 -27.77 8.55 22.35
C PRO A 108 -28.24 7.37 21.49
N VAL A 109 -28.53 6.23 22.12
CA VAL A 109 -29.08 5.07 21.41
C VAL A 109 -30.53 5.38 21.02
N ALA A 110 -30.81 5.47 19.72
CA ALA A 110 -32.14 5.74 19.22
C ALA A 110 -33.12 4.61 19.62
N GLY A 111 -34.21 4.95 20.29
CA GLY A 111 -35.27 4.00 20.67
C GLY A 111 -35.05 3.25 22.00
N GLY A 112 -33.92 3.45 22.67
CA GLY A 112 -33.74 2.98 24.04
C GLY A 112 -34.42 3.93 25.01
N ALA A 113 -35.67 3.69 25.36
CA ALA A 113 -36.17 4.15 26.66
C ALA A 113 -35.17 3.60 27.69
N ALA A 114 -34.37 4.50 28.28
CA ALA A 114 -33.39 4.11 29.29
C ALA A 114 -34.12 3.20 30.29
N PRO A 115 -33.67 1.95 30.50
CA PRO A 115 -34.30 1.11 31.50
C PRO A 115 -34.22 1.87 32.81
N GLY A 116 -35.38 2.34 33.29
CA GLY A 116 -35.47 3.11 34.52
C GLY A 116 -34.73 2.32 35.58
N GLY A 117 -33.71 2.94 36.18
CA GLY A 117 -32.86 2.35 37.20
C GLY A 117 -33.65 2.04 38.47
N GLY A 118 -34.49 1.01 38.42
CA GLY A 118 -34.99 0.30 39.58
C GLY A 118 -33.93 -0.72 39.96
N GLY A 119 -33.09 -0.36 40.92
CA GLY A 119 -32.12 -1.28 41.51
C GLY A 119 -32.84 -2.46 42.15
N VAL A 120 -32.87 -3.59 41.46
CA VAL A 120 -33.16 -4.90 42.04
C VAL A 120 -31.88 -5.70 41.95
N GLY A 121 -31.31 -6.02 43.12
CA GLY A 121 -30.06 -6.77 43.23
C GLY A 121 -30.15 -8.15 42.56
N PRO A 122 -29.02 -8.70 42.09
CA PRO A 122 -29.01 -9.97 41.40
C PRO A 122 -29.48 -11.11 42.33
N PRO A 123 -30.48 -11.92 41.94
CA PRO A 123 -30.75 -13.17 42.63
C PRO A 123 -29.58 -14.14 42.43
N GLY A 124 -29.13 -14.75 43.52
CA GLY A 124 -27.98 -15.66 43.53
C GLY A 124 -28.16 -16.84 42.59
N PHE A 125 -27.17 -17.06 41.72
CA PHE A 125 -27.07 -18.28 40.92
C PHE A 125 -26.54 -19.43 41.79
N PRO A 126 -27.17 -20.62 41.76
CA PRO A 126 -26.57 -21.84 42.29
C PRO A 126 -25.41 -22.33 41.39
N PRO A 127 -24.42 -23.02 41.96
CA PRO A 127 -23.24 -23.48 41.22
C PRO A 127 -23.57 -24.57 40.18
N PRO A 128 -22.82 -24.62 39.06
CA PRO A 128 -23.05 -25.58 37.98
C PRO A 128 -22.64 -27.01 38.40
N ALA A 129 -23.45 -27.98 38.00
CA ALA A 129 -23.18 -29.41 38.15
C ALA A 129 -22.01 -29.86 37.24
N PRO A 130 -21.20 -30.85 37.67
CA PRO A 130 -20.06 -31.34 36.89
C PRO A 130 -20.49 -32.13 35.64
N PRO A 131 -19.75 -32.02 34.52
CA PRO A 131 -20.08 -32.70 33.26
C PRO A 131 -19.80 -34.20 33.33
N GLY A 132 -20.80 -34.99 32.96
CA GLY A 132 -20.69 -36.44 32.78
C GLY A 132 -19.89 -36.79 31.52
N LEU A 133 -19.05 -37.83 31.66
CA LEU A 133 -18.30 -38.47 30.57
C LEU A 133 -19.24 -39.20 29.59
N PRO A 134 -19.06 -39.07 28.27
CA PRO A 134 -19.58 -40.05 27.32
C PRO A 134 -18.64 -41.27 27.18
N PRO A 135 -19.18 -42.50 27.11
CA PRO A 135 -18.40 -43.70 26.81
C PRO A 135 -18.07 -43.79 25.31
N GLY A 136 -17.02 -44.55 25.02
CA GLY A 136 -16.29 -44.51 23.75
C GLY A 136 -16.98 -45.15 22.54
N GLY A 137 -16.33 -44.94 21.39
CA GLY A 137 -16.70 -45.52 20.11
C GLY A 137 -15.57 -45.37 19.10
N ILE A 138 -14.83 -46.45 18.92
CA ILE A 138 -13.78 -46.68 17.91
C ILE A 138 -14.45 -46.86 16.54
N VAL A 139 -13.99 -46.20 15.47
CA VAL A 139 -13.73 -46.83 14.16
C VAL A 139 -12.71 -45.99 13.38
N ALA A 140 -11.59 -46.62 13.02
CA ALA A 140 -10.65 -46.17 12.00
C ALA A 140 -11.16 -46.57 10.61
N GLN A 141 -11.06 -45.70 9.61
CA GLN A 141 -10.95 -46.16 8.23
C GLN A 141 -10.18 -45.17 7.35
N ALA A 142 -9.18 -45.74 6.68
CA ALA A 142 -8.32 -45.12 5.70
C ALA A 142 -9.08 -44.85 4.39
N LEU A 143 -8.72 -43.77 3.70
CA LEU A 143 -8.94 -43.67 2.26
C LEU A 143 -7.71 -43.04 1.59
N ALA A 144 -6.92 -43.90 0.96
CA ALA A 144 -5.91 -43.56 -0.01
C ALA A 144 -6.46 -43.92 -1.40
N ALA A 145 -6.49 -42.95 -2.32
CA ALA A 145 -6.50 -43.16 -3.78
C ALA A 145 -6.42 -41.78 -4.45
N ARG A 146 -5.29 -41.46 -5.12
CA ARG A 146 -5.07 -41.62 -6.57
C ARG A 146 -5.95 -40.71 -7.44
N VAL A 147 -5.36 -39.62 -7.90
CA VAL A 147 -5.64 -38.95 -9.18
C VAL A 147 -4.27 -38.53 -9.71
N GLY A 148 -3.73 -38.99 -10.84
CA GLY A 148 -4.37 -39.41 -12.08
C GLY A 148 -4.03 -38.37 -13.15
N VAL A 149 -2.75 -38.30 -13.55
CA VAL A 149 -2.25 -37.44 -14.63
C VAL A 149 -2.74 -38.00 -15.96
N ASN A 150 -3.56 -37.25 -16.69
CA ASN A 150 -3.85 -37.52 -18.10
C ASN A 150 -3.47 -36.29 -18.92
N ALA A 151 -2.35 -36.42 -19.62
CA ALA A 151 -1.96 -35.56 -20.73
C ALA A 151 -2.83 -35.90 -21.95
N ALA A 152 -3.29 -34.88 -22.66
CA ALA A 152 -3.96 -35.02 -23.95
C ALA A 152 -3.20 -34.23 -25.04
N PRO A 153 -3.24 -34.69 -26.31
CA PRO A 153 -2.32 -34.28 -27.36
C PRO A 153 -2.84 -33.06 -28.16
N GLY A 154 -1.90 -32.26 -28.69
CA GLY A 154 -2.20 -31.10 -29.52
C GLY A 154 -2.57 -31.44 -30.97
N PRO A 155 -3.18 -30.50 -31.72
CA PRO A 155 -3.37 -30.61 -33.17
C PRO A 155 -2.28 -29.87 -33.99
N PRO A 156 -2.05 -30.28 -35.25
CA PRO A 156 -0.94 -29.82 -36.09
C PRO A 156 -1.28 -28.66 -37.05
N GLY A 157 -0.26 -27.83 -37.29
CA GLY A 157 0.17 -27.36 -38.63
C GLY A 157 -0.74 -26.42 -39.43
N HIS A 158 -0.28 -25.18 -39.63
CA HIS A 158 -0.57 -24.41 -40.86
C HIS A 158 0.70 -23.79 -41.45
N ALA A 159 0.72 -23.79 -42.77
CA ALA A 159 1.87 -23.84 -43.64
C ALA A 159 2.34 -22.45 -44.13
N ALA A 160 3.53 -22.50 -44.74
CA ALA A 160 4.24 -21.45 -45.44
C ALA A 160 3.39 -20.66 -46.44
N GLY A 161 3.57 -19.34 -46.44
CA GLY A 161 3.22 -18.44 -47.53
C GLY A 161 4.48 -17.77 -48.06
N ALA A 162 4.93 -18.22 -49.23
CA ALA A 162 5.95 -17.57 -50.04
C ALA A 162 5.35 -16.33 -50.73
N GLY A 163 6.04 -15.19 -50.65
CA GLY A 163 5.72 -13.97 -51.39
C GLY A 163 6.91 -13.55 -52.24
N ALA A 164 6.76 -13.72 -53.56
CA ALA A 164 7.72 -13.34 -54.58
C ALA A 164 7.84 -11.81 -54.73
N GLY A 165 8.97 -11.38 -55.31
CA GLY A 165 9.44 -10.00 -55.31
C GLY A 165 8.79 -9.05 -56.31
N VAL A 166 9.19 -7.79 -56.18
CA VAL A 166 9.06 -6.76 -57.22
C VAL A 166 10.38 -6.00 -57.28
N ALA A 167 11.07 -6.15 -58.41
CA ALA A 167 12.21 -5.36 -58.79
C ALA A 167 11.72 -3.99 -59.30
N GLY A 168 12.22 -2.91 -58.71
CA GLY A 168 12.00 -1.54 -59.17
C GLY A 168 13.30 -0.76 -59.05
N GLY A 169 13.99 -0.59 -60.18
CA GLY A 169 15.17 0.27 -60.29
C GLY A 169 14.77 1.74 -60.22
N GLY A 170 15.53 2.52 -59.45
CA GLY A 170 15.31 3.95 -59.28
C GLY A 170 16.52 4.63 -58.65
N LEU A 171 17.37 5.17 -59.53
CA LEU A 171 18.28 6.32 -59.39
C LEU A 171 18.98 6.60 -58.05
N ILE A 172 20.30 6.47 -58.13
CA ILE A 172 21.32 6.70 -57.10
C ILE A 172 21.42 8.19 -56.78
N GLY A 173 20.90 8.59 -55.63
CA GLY A 173 21.32 9.79 -54.90
C GLY A 173 22.16 9.33 -53.70
N ALA A 174 23.49 9.44 -53.80
CA ALA A 174 24.42 9.00 -52.77
C ALA A 174 24.36 9.91 -51.54
N ALA A 175 23.38 9.67 -50.67
CA ALA A 175 23.49 10.03 -49.26
C ALA A 175 24.53 9.07 -48.63
N LEU A 176 25.59 9.61 -48.05
CA LEU A 176 26.48 8.86 -47.15
C LEU A 176 25.65 8.37 -45.95
N GLY A 177 24.99 7.23 -46.14
CA GLY A 177 24.16 6.57 -45.13
C GLY A 177 25.04 6.25 -43.94
N ALA A 178 24.71 6.86 -42.79
CA ALA A 178 25.35 6.53 -41.53
C ALA A 178 25.33 5.01 -41.34
N LEU A 179 26.51 4.41 -41.19
CA LEU A 179 26.62 2.97 -40.93
C LEU A 179 25.72 2.63 -39.74
N PRO A 180 24.91 1.55 -39.82
CA PRO A 180 24.05 1.16 -38.72
C PRO A 180 24.93 0.97 -37.47
N ALA A 181 24.53 1.59 -36.36
CA ALA A 181 25.29 1.54 -35.12
C ALA A 181 25.61 0.07 -34.76
N PRO A 182 26.84 -0.23 -34.32
CA PRO A 182 27.25 -1.61 -34.06
C PRO A 182 26.30 -2.26 -33.06
N ARG A 183 25.81 -3.46 -33.42
CA ARG A 183 24.92 -4.26 -32.58
C ARG A 183 25.71 -5.34 -31.85
N VAL A 184 25.31 -5.60 -30.62
CA VAL A 184 25.84 -6.69 -29.78
C VAL A 184 24.67 -7.57 -29.40
N TRP A 185 24.91 -8.87 -29.40
CA TRP A 185 23.97 -9.85 -28.89
C TRP A 185 24.24 -10.11 -27.43
N ILE A 186 23.17 -10.24 -26.67
CA ILE A 186 23.21 -10.46 -25.24
C ILE A 186 22.19 -11.53 -24.87
N PHE A 187 22.39 -12.18 -23.74
CA PHE A 187 21.38 -13.09 -23.21
C PHE A 187 20.15 -12.32 -22.74
N SER A 188 18.96 -12.79 -23.14
CA SER A 188 17.67 -12.17 -22.76
C SER A 188 16.95 -12.91 -21.63
N GLU A 189 17.53 -13.98 -21.12
CA GLU A 189 17.10 -14.69 -19.92
C GLU A 189 18.32 -15.19 -19.12
N SER A 190 18.16 -15.39 -17.81
CA SER A 190 19.16 -16.07 -16.98
C SER A 190 18.85 -17.56 -16.91
N ARG A 191 19.80 -18.42 -17.30
CA ARG A 191 19.62 -19.88 -17.23
C ARG A 191 20.94 -20.58 -16.94
N GLY A 192 21.02 -21.28 -15.80
CA GLY A 192 22.24 -21.97 -15.38
C GLY A 192 23.40 -20.99 -15.12
N HIS A 193 24.46 -21.08 -15.93
CA HIS A 193 25.64 -20.20 -15.84
C HIS A 193 25.51 -18.90 -16.65
N VAL A 194 24.38 -18.71 -17.33
CA VAL A 194 24.14 -17.53 -18.13
C VAL A 194 23.50 -16.45 -17.27
N VAL A 195 24.14 -15.27 -17.25
CA VAL A 195 23.59 -14.07 -16.61
C VAL A 195 22.87 -13.25 -17.69
N LEU A 196 21.63 -12.86 -17.41
CA LEU A 196 20.87 -11.92 -18.24
C LEU A 196 21.74 -10.70 -18.56
N GLY A 197 21.87 -10.41 -19.86
CA GLY A 197 22.56 -9.21 -20.31
C GLY A 197 24.05 -9.37 -20.61
N ASP A 198 24.67 -10.50 -20.30
CA ASP A 198 26.05 -10.78 -20.72
C ASP A 198 26.14 -10.81 -22.25
N GLU A 199 27.20 -10.22 -22.81
CA GLU A 199 27.47 -10.24 -24.25
C GLU A 199 27.75 -11.67 -24.71
N VAL A 200 27.09 -12.08 -25.80
CA VAL A 200 27.28 -13.37 -26.42
C VAL A 200 27.88 -13.19 -27.81
N ASN A 201 28.97 -13.89 -28.07
CA ASN A 201 29.50 -13.99 -29.42
C ASN A 201 28.79 -15.15 -30.12
N ILE A 202 27.96 -14.85 -31.12
CA ILE A 202 27.19 -15.90 -31.82
C ILE A 202 28.07 -16.73 -32.77
N THR A 203 29.31 -16.29 -33.09
CA THR A 203 30.19 -17.06 -33.97
C THR A 203 30.53 -18.41 -33.34
N GLY A 204 29.95 -19.48 -33.86
CA GLY A 204 30.17 -20.85 -33.38
C GLY A 204 28.96 -21.53 -32.74
N TYR A 205 27.81 -20.86 -32.60
CA TYR A 205 26.60 -21.49 -32.06
C TYR A 205 25.55 -21.78 -33.15
N THR A 206 24.84 -22.90 -33.03
CA THR A 206 23.58 -23.13 -33.74
C THR A 206 22.56 -22.13 -33.21
N HIS A 207 22.06 -21.26 -34.09
CA HIS A 207 21.17 -20.18 -33.71
C HIS A 207 20.01 -20.06 -34.68
N GLN A 208 18.83 -19.81 -34.15
CA GLN A 208 17.67 -19.40 -34.92
C GLN A 208 17.39 -17.93 -34.58
N VAL A 209 17.64 -17.04 -35.55
CA VAL A 209 17.45 -15.59 -35.37
C VAL A 209 16.19 -15.15 -36.10
N LEU A 210 15.34 -14.41 -35.38
CA LEU A 210 14.12 -13.80 -35.87
C LEU A 210 14.17 -12.29 -35.54
N GLY A 211 14.76 -11.51 -36.45
CA GLY A 211 14.91 -10.06 -36.27
C GLY A 211 15.91 -9.69 -35.17
N ASP A 212 15.47 -8.97 -34.14
CA ASP A 212 16.28 -8.55 -32.99
C ASP A 212 16.34 -9.60 -31.87
N ARG A 213 15.73 -10.77 -32.05
CA ARG A 213 15.71 -11.86 -31.07
C ARG A 213 16.22 -13.14 -31.71
N GLY A 214 16.75 -14.02 -30.89
CA GLY A 214 17.14 -15.35 -31.33
C GLY A 214 17.17 -16.34 -30.18
N VAL A 215 17.35 -17.61 -30.51
CA VAL A 215 17.64 -18.68 -29.55
C VAL A 215 18.94 -19.33 -29.96
N ILE A 216 19.83 -19.55 -29.01
CA ILE A 216 21.10 -20.27 -29.22
C ILE A 216 21.16 -21.50 -28.34
N GLU A 217 21.85 -22.53 -28.80
CA GLU A 217 22.23 -23.65 -27.95
C GLU A 217 23.53 -23.31 -27.22
N TYR A 218 23.44 -22.96 -25.94
CA TYR A 218 24.59 -22.66 -25.09
C TYR A 218 24.81 -23.80 -24.09
N ARG A 219 25.91 -24.54 -24.25
CA ARG A 219 26.27 -25.70 -23.40
C ARG A 219 25.15 -26.74 -23.27
N GLY A 220 24.53 -27.11 -24.40
CA GLY A 220 23.45 -28.11 -24.44
C GLY A 220 22.10 -27.62 -23.92
N THR A 221 21.95 -26.32 -23.63
CA THR A 221 20.68 -25.71 -23.21
C THR A 221 20.30 -24.62 -24.21
N HIS A 222 19.03 -24.58 -24.62
CA HIS A 222 18.53 -23.48 -25.44
C HIS A 222 18.31 -22.24 -24.56
N VAL A 223 18.91 -21.12 -24.96
CA VAL A 223 18.84 -19.84 -24.25
C VAL A 223 18.43 -18.75 -25.22
N SER A 224 17.49 -17.90 -24.82
CA SER A 224 17.09 -16.75 -25.63
C SER A 224 18.13 -15.64 -25.61
N ILE A 225 18.36 -15.01 -26.76
CA ILE A 225 19.27 -13.87 -26.96
C ILE A 225 18.54 -12.70 -27.64
N ARG A 226 19.03 -11.49 -27.43
CA ARG A 226 18.52 -10.27 -28.06
C ARG A 226 19.66 -9.42 -28.61
N SER A 227 19.45 -8.83 -29.78
CA SER A 227 20.36 -7.87 -30.40
C SER A 227 20.04 -6.46 -29.91
N ILE A 228 21.03 -5.79 -29.32
CA ILE A 228 20.91 -4.40 -28.87
C ILE A 228 22.01 -3.53 -29.49
N ILE A 229 21.82 -2.22 -29.52
CA ILE A 229 22.82 -1.28 -30.05
C ILE A 229 23.91 -1.12 -29.00
N LYS A 230 25.19 -1.33 -29.35
CA LYS A 230 26.31 -1.35 -28.38
C LYS A 230 26.41 -0.09 -27.53
N ALA A 231 26.07 1.06 -28.10
CA ALA A 231 26.04 2.35 -27.39
C ALA A 231 25.02 2.41 -26.22
N THR A 232 24.06 1.49 -26.17
CA THR A 232 23.09 1.38 -25.07
C THR A 232 23.55 0.46 -23.94
N VAL A 233 24.65 -0.29 -24.11
CA VAL A 233 25.20 -1.12 -23.04
C VAL A 233 25.97 -0.21 -22.08
N ASN A 234 25.44 -0.01 -20.88
CA ASN A 234 26.18 0.70 -19.84
C ASN A 234 27.31 -0.23 -19.33
N PRO A 235 28.60 0.10 -19.50
CA PRO A 235 29.70 -0.79 -19.13
C PRO A 235 29.74 -1.13 -17.63
N ASP A 236 29.17 -0.28 -16.78
CA ASP A 236 29.10 -0.50 -15.33
C ASP A 236 27.91 -1.38 -14.93
N HIS A 237 26.95 -1.59 -15.83
CA HIS A 237 25.78 -2.45 -15.61
C HIS A 237 25.77 -3.47 -16.74
N LYS A 238 26.42 -4.62 -16.52
CA LYS A 238 26.39 -5.77 -17.44
C LYS A 238 24.93 -6.19 -17.66
N GLY A 239 24.29 -5.59 -18.64
CA GLY A 239 22.94 -5.87 -19.05
C GLY A 239 22.28 -4.73 -19.80
N ILE A 240 21.27 -5.11 -20.57
CA ILE A 240 20.35 -4.25 -21.34
C ILE A 240 20.16 -2.92 -20.63
N ALA A 241 20.33 -1.80 -21.35
CA ALA A 241 19.93 -0.47 -20.86
C ALA A 241 18.63 -0.58 -20.04
N ASP A 242 18.71 -0.20 -18.76
CA ASP A 242 17.77 -0.23 -17.64
C ASP A 242 16.29 0.15 -17.89
N ASN A 243 15.84 0.30 -19.13
CA ASN A 243 14.53 0.85 -19.45
C ASN A 243 13.37 -0.16 -19.46
N GLN A 244 13.53 -1.44 -19.07
CA GLN A 244 12.40 -2.38 -19.17
C GLN A 244 12.17 -3.37 -18.02
N VAL A 245 13.10 -3.57 -17.09
CA VAL A 245 12.80 -4.43 -15.93
C VAL A 245 12.73 -3.55 -14.71
N ASP A 246 11.49 -3.37 -14.23
CA ASP A 246 11.20 -2.65 -13.00
C ASP A 246 12.03 -3.25 -11.85
N GLU A 247 12.97 -2.48 -11.31
CA GLU A 247 13.88 -2.91 -10.24
C GLU A 247 13.16 -3.26 -8.92
N ARG A 248 11.86 -2.94 -8.83
CA ARG A 248 10.97 -3.36 -7.74
C ARG A 248 10.62 -4.85 -7.85
N VAL A 249 10.83 -5.49 -8.98
CA VAL A 249 10.53 -6.90 -9.22
C VAL A 249 11.84 -7.68 -9.21
N CYS A 250 11.98 -8.61 -8.27
CA CYS A 250 13.09 -9.56 -8.31
C CYS A 250 12.91 -10.50 -9.52
N PRO A 251 13.98 -11.20 -9.96
CA PRO A 251 13.87 -12.24 -10.98
C PRO A 251 12.77 -13.28 -10.67
N LEU A 252 12.49 -14.21 -11.58
CA LEU A 252 11.64 -15.35 -11.23
C LEU A 252 12.49 -16.43 -10.58
N HIS A 253 12.20 -16.80 -9.33
CA HIS A 253 12.79 -17.96 -8.68
C HIS A 253 11.74 -19.04 -8.50
N LEU A 254 12.06 -20.23 -9.01
CA LEU A 254 11.25 -21.43 -8.85
C LEU A 254 11.95 -22.36 -7.86
N ASP A 255 11.21 -22.89 -6.91
CA ASP A 255 11.70 -23.93 -6.03
C ASP A 255 11.92 -25.26 -6.78
N SER A 256 12.43 -26.26 -6.08
CA SER A 256 12.63 -27.61 -6.64
C SER A 256 11.32 -28.28 -7.08
N GLY A 257 10.16 -27.79 -6.60
CA GLY A 257 8.83 -28.22 -7.02
C GLY A 257 8.27 -27.45 -8.20
N GLY A 258 9.03 -26.54 -8.80
CA GLY A 258 8.59 -25.68 -9.90
C GLY A 258 7.58 -24.60 -9.50
N ARG A 259 7.40 -24.36 -8.20
CA ARG A 259 6.51 -23.31 -7.69
C ARG A 259 7.30 -22.02 -7.51
N ARG A 260 6.63 -20.89 -7.73
CA ARG A 260 7.19 -19.57 -7.43
C ARG A 260 7.30 -19.43 -5.92
N ASN A 261 8.54 -19.48 -5.43
CA ASN A 261 8.82 -19.30 -4.02
C ASN A 261 10.26 -18.81 -3.84
N TYR A 262 10.38 -17.73 -3.07
CA TYR A 262 11.63 -17.14 -2.65
C TYR A 262 11.87 -17.42 -1.16
N ASP A 263 13.06 -17.92 -0.87
CA ASP A 263 13.50 -18.01 0.52
C ASP A 263 13.69 -16.59 1.08
N PHE A 264 13.08 -16.35 2.24
CA PHE A 264 13.08 -15.03 2.85
C PHE A 264 14.50 -14.55 3.20
N ARG A 265 15.39 -15.44 3.64
CA ARG A 265 16.77 -15.08 3.99
C ARG A 265 17.52 -14.62 2.75
N ASP A 266 17.42 -15.37 1.65
CA ASP A 266 18.14 -15.07 0.42
C ASP A 266 17.68 -13.74 -0.19
N GLN A 267 16.36 -13.49 -0.17
CA GLN A 267 15.78 -12.20 -0.55
C GLN A 267 16.38 -11.06 0.30
N VAL A 268 16.34 -11.16 1.62
CA VAL A 268 16.83 -10.09 2.52
C VAL A 268 18.32 -9.81 2.33
N ILE A 269 19.14 -10.83 2.07
CA ILE A 269 20.58 -10.66 1.80
C ILE A 269 20.82 -9.97 0.45
N SER A 270 19.98 -10.25 -0.55
CA SER A 270 20.09 -9.66 -1.89
C SER A 270 19.65 -8.20 -1.96
N MET A 271 18.92 -7.70 -0.95
CA MET A 271 18.37 -6.35 -0.96
C MET A 271 19.45 -5.28 -0.82
N THR A 272 19.36 -4.28 -1.68
CA THR A 272 20.16 -3.06 -1.61
C THR A 272 19.28 -1.86 -1.30
N PRO A 273 19.76 -0.88 -0.50
CA PRO A 273 19.01 0.37 -0.27
C PRO A 273 18.69 1.08 -1.61
N PRO A 274 17.55 1.76 -1.70
CA PRO A 274 17.16 2.46 -2.92
C PRO A 274 18.13 3.59 -3.25
N ARG A 275 18.32 3.85 -4.55
CA ARG A 275 19.17 4.94 -5.09
C ARG A 275 18.37 6.04 -5.80
N TYR A 276 17.05 6.07 -5.62
CA TYR A 276 16.16 7.01 -6.27
C TYR A 276 16.40 8.44 -5.78
N THR A 277 16.55 9.38 -6.71
CA THR A 277 16.68 10.82 -6.41
C THR A 277 15.33 11.46 -6.07
N ASP A 278 14.24 10.87 -6.53
CA ASP A 278 12.84 11.30 -6.41
C ASP A 278 12.05 10.53 -5.34
N TRP A 279 12.73 9.96 -4.34
CA TRP A 279 12.08 9.16 -3.31
C TRP A 279 11.03 9.97 -2.51
N PRO A 280 9.74 9.57 -2.51
CA PRO A 280 8.65 10.40 -1.98
C PRO A 280 8.59 10.46 -0.45
N ILE A 281 9.32 9.57 0.25
CA ILE A 281 9.26 9.46 1.71
C ILE A 281 10.48 10.15 2.33
N ILE A 282 10.22 11.16 3.14
CA ILE A 282 11.28 11.94 3.79
C ILE A 282 11.95 11.11 4.90
N GLY A 283 13.29 11.12 4.91
CA GLY A 283 14.12 10.49 5.92
C GLY A 283 14.88 9.25 5.40
N PRO A 284 15.70 8.63 6.25
CA PRO A 284 16.41 7.41 5.89
C PRO A 284 15.42 6.27 5.66
N THR A 285 15.74 5.37 4.74
CA THR A 285 14.95 4.16 4.51
C THR A 285 15.20 3.14 5.61
N THR A 286 14.13 2.51 6.08
CA THR A 286 14.18 1.58 7.21
C THR A 286 13.79 0.15 6.83
N VAL A 287 13.24 -0.08 5.64
CA VAL A 287 12.86 -1.42 5.13
C VAL A 287 13.98 -2.44 5.28
N VAL A 288 15.16 -2.18 4.70
CA VAL A 288 16.26 -3.16 4.68
C VAL A 288 16.71 -3.50 6.10
N TRP A 289 16.77 -2.48 6.97
CA TRP A 289 17.11 -2.67 8.38
C TRP A 289 16.05 -3.53 9.09
N LEU A 290 14.77 -3.22 8.89
CA LEU A 290 13.66 -3.94 9.52
C LEU A 290 13.62 -5.40 9.09
N LEU A 291 13.76 -5.67 7.80
CA LEU A 291 13.78 -7.04 7.26
C LEU A 291 14.99 -7.83 7.78
N THR A 292 16.17 -7.20 7.83
CA THR A 292 17.36 -7.81 8.46
C THR A 292 17.12 -8.10 9.95
N TYR A 293 16.43 -7.21 10.65
CA TYR A 293 16.07 -7.39 12.05
C TYR A 293 15.07 -8.54 12.24
N MET A 294 14.05 -8.64 11.38
CA MET A 294 13.08 -9.75 11.37
C MET A 294 13.79 -11.08 11.12
N TYR A 295 14.66 -11.14 10.11
CA TYR A 295 15.45 -12.34 9.81
C TYR A 295 16.27 -12.79 11.03
N LYS A 296 17.00 -11.88 11.68
CA LYS A 296 17.82 -12.19 12.86
C LYS A 296 17.02 -12.61 14.09
N ASN A 297 15.79 -12.13 14.25
CA ASN A 297 14.99 -12.37 15.46
C ASN A 297 13.83 -13.34 15.26
N GLY A 298 13.49 -13.74 14.04
CA GLY A 298 12.36 -14.64 13.80
C GLY A 298 12.52 -15.55 12.60
N GLY A 299 13.58 -15.41 11.80
CA GLY A 299 13.71 -16.15 10.55
C GLY A 299 12.80 -15.59 9.46
N CYS A 300 11.48 -15.59 9.65
CA CYS A 300 10.47 -15.05 8.72
C CYS A 300 9.53 -14.03 9.40
N PRO A 301 8.79 -13.20 8.63
CA PRO A 301 7.90 -12.18 9.18
C PRO A 301 6.80 -12.71 10.10
N ASN A 302 6.15 -13.83 9.77
CA ASN A 302 5.12 -14.42 10.63
C ASN A 302 5.70 -14.94 11.95
N THR A 303 6.83 -15.65 11.91
CA THR A 303 7.51 -16.13 13.13
C THR A 303 8.04 -14.97 13.97
N PHE A 304 8.50 -13.90 13.32
CA PHE A 304 8.87 -12.66 14.00
C PHE A 304 7.69 -12.04 14.76
N HIS A 305 6.49 -12.01 14.17
CA HIS A 305 5.29 -11.55 14.88
C HIS A 305 4.96 -12.43 16.11
N GLN A 306 5.01 -13.76 15.98
CA GLN A 306 4.74 -14.67 17.10
C GLN A 306 5.73 -14.47 18.25
N ARG A 307 7.00 -14.29 17.93
CA ARG A 307 8.02 -13.97 18.93
C ARG A 307 7.76 -12.62 19.58
N TRP A 308 7.48 -11.59 18.78
CA TRP A 308 7.17 -10.25 19.31
C TRP A 308 5.98 -10.28 20.28
N MET A 309 4.91 -11.02 19.98
CA MET A 309 3.79 -11.18 20.92
C MET A 309 4.21 -11.87 22.22
N THR A 310 5.05 -12.92 22.12
CA THR A 310 5.58 -13.63 23.30
C THR A 310 6.44 -12.71 24.17
N ASP A 311 7.31 -11.92 23.54
CA ASP A 311 8.22 -11.00 24.23
C ASP A 311 7.46 -9.88 24.94
N VAL A 312 6.40 -9.35 24.33
CA VAL A 312 5.59 -8.24 24.88
C VAL A 312 4.44 -8.74 25.75
N ARG A 313 4.18 -10.06 25.77
CA ARG A 313 3.05 -10.72 26.45
C ARG A 313 1.70 -10.11 26.06
N LEU A 314 1.48 -9.99 24.75
CA LEU A 314 0.22 -9.49 24.18
C LEU A 314 -0.69 -10.64 23.75
N ASP A 315 -1.98 -10.35 23.76
CA ASP A 315 -3.01 -11.20 23.18
C ASP A 315 -3.50 -10.62 21.84
N TYR A 316 -4.13 -11.44 21.00
CA TYR A 316 -4.70 -11.06 19.70
C TYR A 316 -5.82 -10.03 19.82
N SER A 317 -6.52 -10.00 20.96
CA SER A 317 -7.54 -8.99 21.27
C SER A 317 -6.95 -7.58 21.49
N THR A 318 -5.63 -7.47 21.68
CA THR A 318 -4.99 -6.18 21.95
C THR A 318 -4.91 -5.33 20.68
N ASN A 319 -5.27 -4.04 20.81
CA ASN A 319 -5.20 -3.09 19.70
C ASN A 319 -3.79 -3.02 19.07
N GLY A 320 -3.73 -3.25 17.77
CA GLY A 320 -2.50 -3.22 16.96
C GLY A 320 -1.84 -4.58 16.79
N THR A 321 -2.25 -5.62 17.53
CA THR A 321 -1.71 -6.98 17.36
C THR A 321 -2.15 -7.57 16.01
N SER A 322 -3.44 -7.49 15.68
CA SER A 322 -3.98 -7.94 14.39
C SER A 322 -3.39 -7.16 13.21
N GLU A 323 -3.25 -5.84 13.36
CA GLU A 323 -2.60 -4.98 12.37
C GLU A 323 -1.13 -5.40 12.15
N HIS A 324 -0.37 -5.66 13.23
CA HIS A 324 1.01 -6.14 13.11
C HIS A 324 1.08 -7.50 12.39
N LEU A 325 0.19 -8.45 12.71
CA LEU A 325 0.13 -9.74 12.03
C LEU A 325 -0.11 -9.57 10.53
N LEU A 326 -1.09 -8.73 10.17
CA LEU A 326 -1.43 -8.47 8.78
C LEU A 326 -0.24 -7.87 8.01
N LEU A 327 0.44 -6.87 8.57
CA LEU A 327 1.60 -6.23 7.93
C LEU A 327 2.77 -7.21 7.75
N CYS A 328 3.02 -8.08 8.74
CA CYS A 328 4.02 -9.15 8.61
C CYS A 328 3.64 -10.14 7.50
N ARG A 329 2.38 -10.54 7.42
CA ARG A 329 1.88 -11.44 6.37
C ARG A 329 1.98 -10.81 4.98
N VAL A 330 1.72 -9.51 4.86
CA VAL A 330 1.93 -8.75 3.61
C VAL A 330 3.39 -8.82 3.18
N PHE A 331 4.35 -8.60 4.09
CA PHE A 331 5.77 -8.73 3.75
C PHE A 331 6.17 -10.13 3.31
N GLU A 332 5.64 -11.16 3.97
CA GLU A 332 5.93 -12.54 3.61
C GLU A 332 5.43 -12.89 2.21
N ILE A 333 4.19 -12.50 1.87
CA ILE A 333 3.62 -12.74 0.53
C ILE A 333 4.39 -11.96 -0.53
N LEU A 334 4.62 -10.66 -0.30
CA LEU A 334 5.32 -9.81 -1.27
C LEU A 334 6.74 -10.32 -1.54
N LEU A 335 7.43 -10.85 -0.53
CA LEU A 335 8.79 -11.35 -0.69
C LEU A 335 8.86 -12.76 -1.25
N SER A 336 8.17 -13.70 -0.61
CA SER A 336 8.29 -15.12 -0.93
C SER A 336 7.50 -15.50 -2.17
N TYR A 337 6.29 -14.96 -2.33
CA TYR A 337 5.44 -15.32 -3.47
C TYR A 337 5.61 -14.34 -4.63
N ASP A 338 5.41 -13.04 -4.40
CA ASP A 338 5.46 -12.05 -5.48
C ASP A 338 6.89 -11.68 -5.88
N GLY A 339 7.90 -12.06 -5.09
CA GLY A 339 9.30 -11.75 -5.41
C GLY A 339 9.54 -10.25 -5.59
N VAL A 340 8.94 -9.41 -4.75
CA VAL A 340 9.07 -7.95 -4.82
C VAL A 340 10.26 -7.50 -3.99
N ASN A 341 11.10 -6.65 -4.59
CA ASN A 341 12.20 -6.00 -3.91
C ASN A 341 11.69 -4.84 -3.04
N LEU A 342 11.29 -5.16 -1.80
CA LEU A 342 10.68 -4.20 -0.89
C LEU A 342 11.53 -2.95 -0.63
N SER A 343 12.86 -3.03 -0.71
CA SER A 343 13.72 -1.86 -0.50
C SER A 343 13.52 -0.78 -1.57
N ARG A 344 13.02 -1.16 -2.75
CA ARG A 344 12.74 -0.27 -3.89
C ARG A 344 11.29 0.20 -3.92
N CYS A 345 10.45 -0.24 -2.99
CA CYS A 345 9.03 0.11 -2.93
C CYS A 345 8.73 1.15 -1.84
N ALA A 346 8.24 2.33 -2.23
CA ALA A 346 7.83 3.36 -1.27
C ALA A 346 6.70 2.87 -0.34
N GLY A 347 5.73 2.10 -0.85
CA GLY A 347 4.67 1.50 -0.02
C GLY A 347 5.22 0.59 1.08
N ALA A 348 6.25 -0.19 0.80
CA ALA A 348 6.88 -1.07 1.78
C ALA A 348 7.62 -0.28 2.88
N GLU A 349 8.15 0.89 2.56
CA GLU A 349 8.72 1.82 3.54
C GLU A 349 7.67 2.39 4.49
N LEU A 350 6.48 2.74 4.00
CA LEU A 350 5.36 3.16 4.87
C LEU A 350 4.91 2.02 5.80
N ILE A 351 4.79 0.79 5.27
CA ILE A 351 4.47 -0.39 6.07
C ILE A 351 5.55 -0.64 7.13
N SER A 352 6.83 -0.55 6.76
CA SER A 352 7.95 -0.72 7.68
C SER A 352 7.89 0.27 8.84
N ARG A 353 7.66 1.55 8.54
CA ARG A 353 7.51 2.59 9.55
C ARG A 353 6.30 2.34 10.44
N LYS A 354 5.20 1.83 9.87
CA LYS A 354 4.01 1.47 10.65
C LYS A 354 4.29 0.32 11.63
N ILE A 355 5.01 -0.72 11.22
CA ILE A 355 5.46 -1.80 12.11
C ILE A 355 6.34 -1.22 13.24
N GLN A 356 7.30 -0.35 12.90
CA GLN A 356 8.15 0.32 13.89
C GLN A 356 7.34 1.16 14.90
N MET A 357 6.29 1.86 14.45
CA MET A 357 5.40 2.61 15.34
C MET A 357 4.61 1.69 16.30
N ILE A 358 4.19 0.50 15.85
CA ILE A 358 3.53 -0.48 16.72
C ILE A 358 4.52 -0.99 17.78
N HIS A 359 5.77 -1.27 17.40
CA HIS A 359 6.83 -1.66 18.34
C HIS A 359 7.10 -0.57 19.37
N GLU A 360 7.21 0.67 18.91
CA GLU A 360 7.45 1.83 19.77
C GLU A 360 6.29 2.06 20.77
N ARG A 361 5.04 1.85 20.34
CA ARG A 361 3.86 1.91 21.21
C ARG A 361 3.96 0.93 22.37
N TRP A 362 4.43 -0.29 22.11
CA TRP A 362 4.48 -1.37 23.08
C TRP A 362 5.85 -1.58 23.75
N LYS A 363 6.84 -0.73 23.46
CA LYS A 363 8.21 -0.86 23.97
C LYS A 363 8.32 -0.93 25.50
N HIS A 364 7.36 -0.34 26.22
CA HIS A 364 7.33 -0.30 27.68
C HIS A 364 6.96 -1.65 28.33
N LYS A 365 6.36 -2.57 27.56
CA LYS A 365 6.03 -3.93 27.99
C LYS A 365 7.13 -4.94 27.69
N LEU A 366 8.09 -4.60 26.82
CA LEU A 366 9.25 -5.45 26.62
C LEU A 366 9.94 -5.65 27.97
N PRO A 367 10.36 -6.89 28.31
CA PRO A 367 11.01 -7.17 29.58
C PRO A 367 12.15 -6.18 29.73
N ASN A 368 12.00 -5.27 30.70
CA ASN A 368 12.84 -4.08 30.85
C ASN A 368 14.28 -4.49 30.59
N PHE A 369 14.83 -4.01 29.48
CA PHE A 369 16.23 -4.16 29.18
C PHE A 369 16.96 -3.25 30.16
N ASN A 370 17.05 -3.67 31.41
CA ASN A 370 17.45 -2.85 32.54
C ASN A 370 18.91 -2.48 32.27
N PRO A 371 19.19 -1.24 31.80
CA PRO A 371 20.51 -0.92 31.26
C PRO A 371 21.56 -0.86 32.37
N ILE A 372 21.13 -0.89 33.63
CA ILE A 372 21.97 -0.74 34.82
C ILE A 372 22.68 -2.06 35.18
N ASN A 373 22.12 -3.23 34.84
CA ASN A 373 22.67 -4.51 35.33
C ASN A 373 23.42 -5.34 34.28
N ASN A 374 23.51 -4.88 33.02
CA ASN A 374 24.13 -5.67 31.96
C ASN A 374 25.27 -4.90 31.27
N SER A 375 26.38 -4.77 31.98
CA SER A 375 27.66 -4.20 31.50
C SER A 375 28.38 -5.09 30.47
N ASN A 376 27.84 -6.25 30.13
CA ASN A 376 28.38 -7.09 29.08
C ASN A 376 28.06 -6.50 27.69
N ASN A 377 29.12 -6.32 26.90
CA ASN A 377 29.24 -5.47 25.71
C ASN A 377 28.23 -5.70 24.55
N ASN A 378 27.31 -6.66 24.62
CA ASN A 378 26.30 -6.91 23.59
C ASN A 378 25.01 -6.07 23.73
N SER A 379 24.78 -5.42 24.87
CA SER A 379 23.58 -4.60 25.15
C SER A 379 23.55 -3.25 24.42
N LYS A 380 24.71 -2.75 23.98
CA LYS A 380 24.84 -1.43 23.34
C LYS A 380 24.17 -1.38 21.96
N ASN A 381 24.15 -2.48 21.21
CA ASN A 381 23.59 -2.50 19.86
C ASN A 381 22.06 -2.39 19.84
N GLN A 382 21.34 -2.90 20.85
CA GLN A 382 19.86 -2.81 20.91
C GLN A 382 19.35 -1.48 21.50
N THR A 383 20.06 -0.87 22.46
CA THR A 383 19.64 0.42 23.04
C THR A 383 19.95 1.60 22.10
N ILE A 384 20.99 1.49 21.28
CA ILE A 384 21.30 2.43 20.19
C ILE A 384 20.25 2.29 19.05
N MET A 385 19.65 1.11 18.85
CA MET A 385 18.69 0.85 17.75
C MET A 385 17.39 1.66 17.79
N MET A 386 16.80 1.94 18.96
CA MET A 386 15.58 2.76 19.03
C MET A 386 15.85 4.26 19.25
N ARG A 387 17.04 4.62 19.76
CA ARG A 387 17.42 6.02 20.00
C ARG A 387 18.15 6.70 18.84
N THR A 388 18.72 5.93 17.92
CA THR A 388 19.59 6.44 16.84
C THR A 388 18.95 6.37 15.46
N ILE A 389 17.69 5.91 15.35
CA ILE A 389 16.84 6.34 14.24
C ILE A 389 16.56 7.82 14.54
N PRO A 390 17.10 8.76 13.75
CA PRO A 390 16.99 10.14 14.14
C PRO A 390 15.51 10.52 14.10
N ILE A 391 15.08 11.22 15.14
CA ILE A 391 13.83 11.98 15.25
C ILE A 391 13.86 13.15 14.23
N CYS A 392 14.35 12.91 13.01
CA CYS A 392 14.46 13.84 11.87
C CYS A 392 13.12 14.05 11.17
N CYS A 393 12.09 13.28 11.49
CA CYS A 393 10.72 13.52 11.01
C CYS A 393 9.96 14.54 11.88
N TRP A 394 10.54 15.06 12.96
CA TRP A 394 9.99 16.22 13.65
C TRP A 394 10.62 17.46 13.02
N GLY A 395 9.88 18.11 12.11
CA GLY A 395 10.29 19.38 11.53
C GLY A 395 10.72 20.39 12.60
N PRO A 396 11.58 21.36 12.25
CA PRO A 396 12.26 22.24 13.20
C PRO A 396 11.33 22.90 14.23
N VAL A 397 10.08 23.19 13.83
CA VAL A 397 9.04 23.78 14.67
C VAL A 397 8.67 22.92 15.89
N ARG A 398 8.56 21.59 15.73
CA ARG A 398 8.21 20.70 16.85
C ARG A 398 9.37 20.45 17.81
N ARG A 399 10.61 20.52 17.33
CA ARG A 399 11.81 20.44 18.19
C ARG A 399 11.94 21.67 19.08
N VAL A 400 11.67 22.86 18.55
CA VAL A 400 11.66 24.10 19.33
C VAL A 400 10.51 24.08 20.35
N ALA A 401 9.30 23.67 19.96
CA ALA A 401 8.17 23.57 20.88
C ALA A 401 8.43 22.61 22.04
N MET A 402 9.04 21.45 21.79
CA MET A 402 9.37 20.49 22.86
C MET A 402 10.52 20.98 23.75
N LEU A 403 11.52 21.65 23.18
CA LEU A 403 12.61 22.26 23.97
C LEU A 403 12.07 23.40 24.86
N VAL A 404 11.16 24.23 24.32
CA VAL A 404 10.47 25.29 25.06
C VAL A 404 9.60 24.71 26.16
N PHE A 405 8.87 23.61 25.91
CA PHE A 405 8.06 22.91 26.90
C PHE A 405 8.89 22.30 28.02
N VAL A 406 9.99 21.61 27.69
CA VAL A 406 10.91 21.05 28.68
C VAL A 406 11.59 22.15 29.51
N LEU A 407 11.94 23.28 28.91
CA LEU A 407 12.49 24.42 29.62
C LEU A 407 11.43 25.10 30.52
N THR A 408 10.19 25.25 30.07
CA THR A 408 9.11 25.83 30.91
C THR A 408 8.73 24.91 32.07
N CYS A 409 8.70 23.59 31.88
CA CYS A 409 8.49 22.63 32.95
C CYS A 409 9.66 22.57 33.94
N ARG A 410 10.91 22.64 33.45
CA ARG A 410 12.11 22.56 34.30
C ARG A 410 12.42 23.85 35.06
N PHE A 411 11.92 24.99 34.58
CA PHE A 411 12.06 26.30 35.24
C PHE A 411 10.81 26.77 35.99
N GLY A 412 9.79 25.91 36.12
CA GLY A 412 8.70 26.08 37.09
C GLY A 412 7.88 27.33 36.87
N TRP A 413 7.23 27.46 35.72
CA TRP A 413 6.15 28.43 35.53
C TRP A 413 4.82 27.78 35.90
N ALA A 414 4.55 27.70 37.20
CA ALA A 414 3.21 27.43 37.75
C ALA A 414 2.63 28.77 38.24
N PRO A 415 1.37 29.11 37.95
CA PRO A 415 0.80 30.43 38.26
C PRO A 415 0.75 30.82 39.75
N ASN A 416 1.06 29.91 40.69
CA ASN A 416 0.85 30.13 42.13
C ASN A 416 2.01 29.67 43.04
N SER A 417 3.28 29.79 42.62
CA SER A 417 4.42 29.50 43.53
C SER A 417 5.10 30.78 44.08
N PRO A 418 5.52 30.79 45.37
CA PRO A 418 6.08 31.98 46.00
C PRO A 418 7.44 32.37 45.42
N ARG A 419 7.60 33.67 45.15
CA ARG A 419 8.72 34.29 44.44
C ARG A 419 10.09 33.92 45.03
N ARG A 420 10.86 33.05 44.36
CA ARG A 420 12.32 32.99 44.53
C ARG A 420 12.97 34.13 43.75
N ARG A 421 13.81 34.93 44.42
CA ARG A 421 14.55 36.06 43.80
C ARG A 421 15.37 35.59 42.60
N TRP A 422 15.06 36.16 41.46
CA TRP A 422 15.76 35.93 40.20
C TRP A 422 17.12 36.64 40.19
N HIS A 423 18.19 35.92 39.85
CA HIS A 423 19.53 36.48 39.78
C HIS A 423 19.80 37.05 38.37
N PRO A 424 19.97 38.38 38.20
CA PRO A 424 19.92 39.05 36.89
C PRO A 424 21.01 38.60 35.90
N LYS A 425 22.13 38.05 36.38
CA LYS A 425 23.24 37.59 35.54
C LYS A 425 22.96 36.30 34.75
N LYS A 426 22.02 35.46 35.20
CA LYS A 426 21.69 34.19 34.51
C LYS A 426 20.66 34.37 33.39
N GLY A 427 19.74 35.33 33.53
CA GLY A 427 18.77 35.68 32.50
C GLY A 427 19.41 36.26 31.23
N ALA A 428 20.38 37.15 31.40
CA ALA A 428 21.05 37.82 30.27
C ALA A 428 21.82 36.86 29.35
N LYS A 429 22.37 35.76 29.90
CA LYS A 429 23.03 34.72 29.08
C LYS A 429 22.02 33.92 28.26
N LEU A 430 20.86 33.60 28.84
CA LEU A 430 19.81 32.84 28.14
C LEU A 430 19.19 33.64 26.99
N VAL A 431 18.90 34.93 27.21
CA VAL A 431 18.37 35.83 26.17
C VAL A 431 19.37 36.00 25.02
N LYS A 432 20.67 36.14 25.32
CA LYS A 432 21.72 36.18 24.29
C LYS A 432 21.82 34.88 23.48
N SER A 433 21.68 33.72 24.13
CA SER A 433 21.70 32.43 23.43
C SER A 433 20.49 32.22 22.52
N VAL A 434 19.30 32.66 22.93
CA VAL A 434 18.09 32.58 22.10
C VAL A 434 18.18 33.52 20.89
N ALA A 435 18.67 34.76 21.09
CA ALA A 435 18.88 35.72 20.00
C ALA A 435 19.92 35.23 18.97
N LEU A 436 20.99 34.57 19.41
CA LEU A 436 22.00 33.97 18.52
C LEU A 436 21.43 32.83 17.66
N VAL A 437 20.53 32.02 18.22
CA VAL A 437 19.86 30.94 17.49
C VAL A 437 18.89 31.52 16.44
N GLU A 438 18.16 32.57 16.78
CA GLU A 438 17.24 33.25 15.85
C GLU A 438 17.98 33.90 14.66
N VAL A 439 19.12 34.56 14.93
CA VAL A 439 19.98 35.14 13.88
C VAL A 439 20.59 34.06 12.98
N SER A 440 21.00 32.93 13.55
CA SER A 440 21.55 31.81 12.78
C SER A 440 20.51 31.13 11.88
N LEU A 441 19.25 31.04 12.35
CA LEU A 441 18.13 30.53 11.56
C LEU A 441 17.70 31.49 10.44
N ARG A 442 17.71 32.80 10.67
CA ARG A 442 17.46 33.81 9.62
C ARG A 442 18.50 33.74 8.51
N ARG A 443 19.80 33.66 8.86
CA ARG A 443 20.89 33.54 7.89
C ARG A 443 20.74 32.32 6.99
N ARG A 444 20.37 31.15 7.53
CA ARG A 444 20.11 29.94 6.74
C ARG A 444 18.87 30.05 5.85
N SER A 445 17.85 30.81 6.25
CA SER A 445 16.66 31.02 5.41
C SER A 445 16.93 31.93 4.21
N GLU A 446 17.88 32.85 4.34
CA GLU A 446 18.33 33.75 3.26
C GLU A 446 19.27 33.03 2.30
N GLU A 447 20.12 32.11 2.80
CA GLU A 447 21.06 31.33 1.98
C GLU A 447 20.36 30.30 1.05
N VAL A 448 19.14 29.88 1.41
CA VAL A 448 18.30 28.98 0.58
C VAL A 448 17.51 29.75 -0.50
N ARG A 449 17.42 31.08 -0.42
CA ARG A 449 16.80 31.92 -1.46
C ARG A 449 17.89 32.53 -2.33
N GLY A 450 18.22 31.86 -3.43
CA GLY A 450 19.08 32.41 -4.49
C GLY A 450 18.51 33.73 -5.07
N PRO A 451 19.34 34.51 -5.81
CA PRO A 451 19.03 35.88 -6.20
C PRO A 451 17.88 35.95 -7.22
N PRO A 452 17.06 37.03 -7.19
CA PRO A 452 15.95 37.20 -8.12
C PRO A 452 16.49 37.54 -9.51
N ARG A 453 16.20 36.70 -10.52
CA ARG A 453 16.40 37.05 -11.93
C ARG A 453 15.35 38.08 -12.33
N ALA A 454 15.81 39.25 -12.77
CA ALA A 454 14.99 40.34 -13.26
C ALA A 454 15.06 40.47 -14.80
N ARG A 455 13.89 40.75 -15.39
CA ARG A 455 13.57 41.27 -16.75
C ARG A 455 13.73 40.27 -17.92
N TRP A 456 12.90 40.24 -18.98
CA TRP A 456 12.24 41.33 -19.73
C TRP A 456 10.90 40.91 -20.39
N ILE A 457 9.95 41.85 -20.37
CA ILE A 457 9.04 42.37 -21.43
C ILE A 457 8.04 41.47 -22.18
N SER A 458 6.78 41.89 -21.97
CA SER A 458 5.56 41.84 -22.76
C SER A 458 5.68 41.98 -24.27
N LEU A 459 4.97 41.14 -25.02
CA LEU A 459 4.34 41.46 -26.30
C LEU A 459 3.17 40.48 -26.53
N PHE A 460 2.11 40.97 -27.16
CA PHE A 460 0.78 40.38 -27.41
C PHE A 460 -0.18 40.44 -26.21
N GLY A 461 -1.26 41.22 -26.22
CA GLY A 461 -1.99 41.82 -27.33
C GLY A 461 -3.46 41.44 -27.15
N ALA A 462 -4.21 42.27 -26.43
CA ALA A 462 -5.65 42.13 -26.29
C ALA A 462 -6.34 42.57 -27.59
N GLN A 463 -7.32 41.79 -28.07
CA GLN A 463 -8.57 42.30 -28.63
C GLN A 463 -9.71 41.29 -28.45
N PRO A 464 -10.95 41.76 -28.17
CA PRO A 464 -12.13 40.92 -27.98
C PRO A 464 -12.91 40.76 -29.30
N LEU A 465 -13.51 39.59 -29.53
CA LEU A 465 -14.46 39.38 -30.62
C LEU A 465 -15.78 38.83 -30.11
N TRP A 466 -16.81 39.29 -30.80
CA TRP A 466 -18.21 39.32 -30.46
C TRP A 466 -18.95 38.02 -30.80
N TRP A 467 -20.16 37.93 -30.24
CA TRP A 467 -21.24 36.99 -30.51
C TRP A 467 -21.61 36.81 -32.00
N LEU A 468 -21.99 35.58 -32.40
CA LEU A 468 -23.33 35.19 -32.90
C LEU A 468 -23.39 33.65 -33.17
N PRO A 469 -24.59 33.03 -33.27
CA PRO A 469 -24.83 31.63 -32.89
C PRO A 469 -25.39 30.72 -34.02
N VAL A 470 -25.66 29.46 -33.65
CA VAL A 470 -26.60 28.47 -34.26
C VAL A 470 -26.22 27.85 -35.63
N LEU A 471 -26.03 26.52 -35.64
CA LEU A 471 -26.83 25.58 -36.44
C LEU A 471 -26.56 24.13 -36.00
N PHE A 472 -27.58 23.54 -35.36
CA PHE A 472 -27.75 22.11 -35.15
C PHE A 472 -28.15 21.46 -36.49
N SER A 473 -27.56 20.33 -36.84
CA SER A 473 -28.08 19.43 -37.88
C SER A 473 -28.42 18.10 -37.24
N GLN A 474 -29.73 17.85 -37.11
CA GLN A 474 -30.32 16.54 -36.80
C GLN A 474 -30.41 15.75 -38.11
N HIS A 475 -29.92 14.51 -38.10
CA HIS A 475 -30.25 13.51 -39.11
C HIS A 475 -31.08 12.43 -38.42
N ASP A 476 -32.39 12.47 -38.64
CA ASP A 476 -33.26 11.30 -38.48
C ASP A 476 -33.16 10.45 -39.74
N SER A 477 -33.20 9.13 -39.56
CA SER A 477 -33.37 8.17 -40.65
C SER A 477 -34.26 7.05 -40.15
N SER A 478 -35.49 7.06 -40.64
CA SER A 478 -36.43 5.96 -40.62
C SER A 478 -36.78 5.60 -42.07
N ALA A 479 -36.27 4.46 -42.53
CA ALA A 479 -36.85 3.53 -43.52
C ALA A 479 -35.83 2.40 -43.75
#